data_AF-A0A117MKX2-F1
#
_entry.id   AF-A0A117MKX2-F1
#
_cell.length_a   1.000
_cell.length_b   1.000
_cell.length_c   1.000
_cell.angle_alpha   90.00
_cell.angle_beta   90.00
_cell.angle_gamma   90.00
#
_symmetry.space_group_name_H-M   'P 1'
#
loop_
_entity.id
_entity.type
_entity.pdbx_description
1 polymer ?
#
loop_
_entity_poly.entity_id
_entity_poly.type
_entity_poly.pdbx_seq_one_letter_code
_entity_poly.pdbx_strand_id
1 'polypeptide(L)'
;MDIINEFLGAVTNTVSALWPTPEETPRLVDGRLRPCPGTPNCLCSEEGSGGDHVEPLACLDEPEAAWHRLQQVVSSMGGKIERTEGDYVWATFMVPVFGFVDDVEFRLDRKA
;
A
#
# COMPACT_ATOMS: atom_id res chain seq x y z
N MET A 1 1.13 -10.81 26.31
CA MET A 1 1.36 -9.58 25.53
C MET A 1 0.21 -9.51 24.52
N ASP A 2 -1.04 -9.54 25.00
CA ASP A 2 -2.19 -9.95 24.18
C ASP A 2 -3.42 -9.05 24.36
N ILE A 3 -3.45 -8.26 25.44
CA ILE A 3 -4.55 -7.33 25.73
C ILE A 3 -4.50 -6.11 24.81
N ILE A 4 -3.30 -5.70 24.39
CA ILE A 4 -3.09 -4.48 23.60
C ILE A 4 -3.55 -4.66 22.14
N ASN A 5 -3.31 -5.82 21.53
CA ASN A 5 -3.77 -6.14 20.17
C ASN A 5 -5.28 -6.36 20.10
N GLU A 6 -5.87 -6.95 21.15
CA GLU A 6 -7.33 -7.18 21.22
C GLU A 6 -8.08 -5.87 21.45
N PHE A 7 -7.56 -4.98 22.29
CA PHE A 7 -8.15 -3.65 22.49
C PHE A 7 -8.05 -2.79 21.23
N LEU A 8 -6.90 -2.78 20.55
CA LEU A 8 -6.73 -2.06 19.27
C LEU A 8 -7.73 -2.54 18.20
N GLY A 9 -7.98 -3.85 18.09
CA GLY A 9 -8.97 -4.41 17.17
C GLY A 9 -10.42 -4.07 17.51
N ALA A 10 -10.74 -3.88 18.80
CA ALA A 10 -12.07 -3.48 19.24
C ALA A 10 -12.33 -1.97 19.06
N VAL A 11 -11.29 -1.14 19.19
CA VAL A 11 -11.43 0.31 18.96
C VAL A 11 -11.56 0.58 17.45
N THR A 12 -10.72 -0.01 16.59
CA THR A 12 -10.74 0.25 15.14
C THR A 12 -12.12 -0.01 14.50
N ASN A 13 -12.80 -1.09 14.86
CA ASN A 13 -14.13 -1.41 14.32
C ASN A 13 -15.25 -0.43 14.75
N THR A 14 -15.08 0.30 15.85
CA THR A 14 -16.11 1.23 16.37
C THR A 14 -15.88 2.68 15.94
N VAL A 15 -14.66 3.04 15.52
CA VAL A 15 -14.35 4.38 14.98
C VAL A 15 -14.34 4.44 13.45
N SER A 16 -14.47 3.32 12.73
CA SER A 16 -14.57 3.27 11.25
C SER A 16 -15.63 4.20 10.64
N ALA A 17 -16.62 4.67 11.41
CA ALA A 17 -17.64 5.62 10.96
C ALA A 17 -17.18 7.10 10.93
N LEU A 18 -15.98 7.42 11.43
CA LEU A 18 -15.43 8.79 11.47
C LEU A 18 -14.42 9.06 10.34
N TRP A 19 -14.03 8.04 9.58
CA TRP A 19 -13.10 8.19 8.46
C TRP A 19 -13.84 8.06 7.13
N PRO A 20 -13.52 8.91 6.14
CA PRO A 20 -14.04 8.72 4.79
C PRO A 20 -13.64 7.32 4.32
N THR A 21 -14.64 6.50 4.00
CA THR A 21 -14.41 5.21 3.34
C THR A 21 -13.77 5.50 1.98
N PRO A 22 -12.59 4.92 1.67
CA PRO A 22 -12.03 5.01 0.33
C PRO A 22 -13.09 4.55 -0.67
N GLU A 23 -13.37 5.38 -1.67
CA GLU A 23 -14.48 5.19 -2.59
C GLU A 23 -14.32 3.89 -3.41
N GLU A 24 -13.10 3.37 -3.53
CA GLU A 24 -12.79 2.10 -4.18
C GLU A 24 -11.61 1.35 -3.52
N THR A 25 -11.69 0.02 -3.46
CA THR A 25 -10.57 -0.84 -3.04
C THR A 25 -9.39 -0.69 -4.01
N PRO A 26 -8.15 -0.47 -3.50
CA PRO A 26 -6.93 -0.38 -4.31
C PRO A 26 -6.75 -1.57 -5.26
N ARG A 27 -6.43 -1.27 -6.51
CA ARG A 27 -6.25 -2.23 -7.61
C ARG A 27 -5.52 -1.57 -8.77
N LEU A 28 -4.98 -2.39 -9.68
CA LEU A 28 -4.54 -1.91 -10.98
C LEU A 28 -5.72 -1.39 -11.82
N VAL A 29 -5.50 -0.29 -12.54
CA VAL A 29 -6.41 0.28 -13.54
C VAL A 29 -5.69 0.18 -14.89
N ASP A 30 -6.25 -0.58 -15.82
CA ASP A 30 -5.65 -0.81 -17.15
C ASP A 30 -4.19 -1.29 -17.11
N GLY A 31 -3.86 -2.12 -16.12
CA GLY A 31 -2.51 -2.68 -15.91
C GLY A 31 -1.51 -1.70 -15.28
N ARG A 32 -1.98 -0.57 -14.77
CA ARG A 32 -1.20 0.52 -14.17
C ARG A 32 -1.63 0.78 -12.74
N LEU A 33 -0.78 1.43 -11.95
CA LEU A 33 -1.16 1.90 -10.61
C LEU A 33 -2.34 2.88 -10.73
N ARG A 34 -3.26 2.85 -9.76
CA ARG A 34 -4.40 3.76 -9.77
C ARG A 34 -3.93 5.23 -9.73
N PRO A 35 -4.66 6.15 -10.37
CA PRO A 35 -4.38 7.57 -10.22
C PRO A 35 -4.52 8.01 -8.77
N CYS A 36 -3.70 8.97 -8.37
CA CYS A 36 -3.79 9.62 -7.08
C CYS A 36 -5.15 10.32 -6.93
N PRO A 37 -5.82 10.19 -5.77
CA PRO A 37 -7.17 10.73 -5.55
C PRO A 37 -7.20 12.27 -5.37
N GLY A 38 -6.13 12.99 -5.74
CA GLY A 38 -6.03 14.45 -5.59
C GLY A 38 -5.78 14.93 -4.15
N THR A 39 -5.46 14.04 -3.22
CA THR A 39 -5.02 14.40 -1.86
C THR A 39 -3.57 14.88 -1.89
N PRO A 40 -3.18 15.82 -1.01
CA PRO A 40 -1.88 16.50 -1.09
C PRO A 40 -0.67 15.60 -0.81
N ASN A 41 -0.88 14.38 -0.29
CA ASN A 41 0.19 13.50 0.16
C ASN A 41 0.36 12.27 -0.75
N CYS A 42 -0.26 12.24 -1.92
CA CYS A 42 -0.17 11.08 -2.81
C CYS A 42 1.05 11.15 -3.73
N LEU A 43 1.84 10.08 -3.70
CA LEU A 43 3.05 9.89 -4.52
C LEU A 43 2.86 8.70 -5.45
N CYS A 44 3.40 8.79 -6.67
CA CYS A 44 3.37 7.67 -7.60
C CYS A 44 4.53 7.71 -8.60
N SER A 45 5.15 6.55 -8.85
CA SER A 45 6.24 6.42 -9.82
C SER A 45 5.77 6.35 -11.27
N GLU A 46 4.48 6.13 -11.50
CA GLU A 46 3.93 6.10 -12.85
C GLU A 46 3.57 7.50 -13.34
N GLU A 47 3.99 7.81 -14.57
CA GLU A 47 3.62 9.05 -15.25
C GLU A 47 2.09 9.13 -15.47
N GLY A 48 1.53 10.33 -15.35
CA GLY A 48 0.11 10.58 -15.59
C GLY A 48 -0.82 10.16 -14.46
N SER A 49 -0.28 9.81 -13.29
CA SER A 49 -1.04 9.41 -12.09
C SER A 49 -1.72 10.57 -11.36
N GLY A 50 -1.42 11.83 -11.70
CA GLY A 50 -2.09 13.01 -11.13
C GLY A 50 -1.64 13.40 -9.72
N GLY A 51 -0.66 12.71 -9.13
CA GLY A 51 0.00 13.07 -7.88
C GLY A 51 1.46 13.49 -8.09
N ASP A 52 2.19 13.63 -6.99
CA ASP A 52 3.61 13.95 -7.03
C ASP A 52 4.42 12.72 -7.51
N HIS A 53 5.41 12.96 -8.36
CA HIS A 53 6.22 11.90 -8.94
C HIS A 53 7.41 11.53 -8.04
N VAL A 54 7.70 10.23 -7.96
CA VAL A 54 8.90 9.69 -7.33
C VAL A 54 9.52 8.59 -8.19
N GLU A 55 10.84 8.52 -8.26
CA GLU A 55 11.53 7.49 -9.05
C GLU A 55 11.12 6.06 -8.63
N PRO A 56 10.92 5.14 -9.58
CA PRO A 56 10.60 3.75 -9.27
C PRO A 56 11.77 3.05 -8.57
N LEU A 57 11.43 2.02 -7.78
CA LEU A 57 12.44 1.17 -7.16
C LEU A 57 13.11 0.28 -8.22
N ALA A 58 14.43 0.37 -8.34
CA ALA A 58 15.18 -0.45 -9.27
C ALA A 58 15.26 -1.93 -8.81
N CYS A 59 14.97 -2.85 -9.72
CA CYS A 59 15.24 -4.28 -9.52
C CYS A 59 16.70 -4.56 -9.91
N LEU A 60 17.54 -4.90 -8.93
CA LEU A 60 18.98 -5.12 -9.12
C LEU A 60 19.34 -6.59 -9.38
N ASP A 61 18.43 -7.51 -9.06
CA ASP A 61 18.51 -8.94 -9.25
C ASP A 61 17.32 -9.44 -10.08
N GLU A 62 17.09 -10.76 -10.08
CA GLU A 62 16.01 -11.37 -10.85
C GLU A 62 14.64 -10.84 -10.38
N PRO A 63 13.71 -10.47 -11.29
CA PRO A 63 12.50 -9.73 -10.94
C PRO A 63 11.62 -10.42 -9.89
N GLU A 64 11.47 -11.74 -9.96
CA GLU A 64 10.68 -12.55 -9.04
C GLU A 64 11.33 -12.58 -7.64
N ALA A 65 12.66 -12.68 -7.57
CA ALA A 65 13.41 -12.61 -6.33
C ALA A 65 13.30 -11.20 -5.69
N ALA A 66 13.40 -10.15 -6.49
CA ALA A 66 13.18 -8.76 -6.06
C ALA A 66 11.76 -8.57 -5.53
N TRP A 67 10.77 -9.11 -6.24
CA TRP A 67 9.35 -9.03 -5.88
C TRP A 67 9.01 -9.76 -4.59
N HIS A 68 9.60 -10.94 -4.37
CA HIS A 68 9.44 -11.66 -3.12
C HIS A 68 10.12 -10.92 -1.96
N ARG A 69 11.32 -10.37 -2.19
CA ARG A 69 12.02 -9.58 -1.18
C ARG A 69 11.25 -8.32 -0.79
N LEU A 70 10.66 -7.62 -1.77
CA LEU A 70 9.81 -6.46 -1.52
C LEU A 70 8.69 -6.78 -0.52
N GLN A 71 7.96 -7.87 -0.75
CA GLN A 71 6.86 -8.30 0.13
C GLN A 71 7.36 -8.65 1.55
N GLN A 72 8.53 -9.27 1.66
CA GLN A 72 9.17 -9.53 2.96
C GLN A 72 9.55 -8.23 3.67
N VAL A 73 10.10 -7.25 2.95
CA VAL A 73 10.49 -5.95 3.49
C VAL A 73 9.27 -5.19 3.99
N VAL A 74 8.20 -5.10 3.18
CA VAL A 74 6.92 -4.49 3.57
C VAL A 74 6.42 -5.08 4.90
N SER A 75 6.38 -6.41 4.99
CA SER A 75 5.95 -7.10 6.21
C SER A 75 6.87 -6.82 7.40
N SER A 76 8.19 -6.81 7.19
CA SER A 76 9.18 -6.53 8.24
C SER A 76 9.13 -5.10 8.77
N MET A 77 8.68 -4.15 7.95
CA MET A 77 8.47 -2.75 8.31
C MET A 77 7.14 -2.52 9.04
N GLY A 78 6.36 -3.58 9.28
CA GLY A 78 5.04 -3.50 9.91
C GLY A 78 3.90 -3.19 8.96
N GLY A 79 4.15 -3.23 7.64
CA GLY A 79 3.09 -3.17 6.64
C GLY A 79 2.29 -4.46 6.60
N LYS A 80 0.98 -4.34 6.42
CA LYS A 80 0.08 -5.48 6.25
C LYS A 80 -0.24 -5.65 4.77
N ILE A 81 0.22 -6.75 4.18
CA ILE A 81 -0.18 -7.11 2.81
C ILE A 81 -1.67 -7.48 2.83
N GLU A 82 -2.49 -6.68 2.16
CA GLU A 82 -3.92 -6.91 2.03
C GLU A 82 -4.23 -7.80 0.83
N ARG A 83 -3.43 -7.69 -0.24
CA ARG A 83 -3.65 -8.42 -1.49
C ARG A 83 -2.35 -8.57 -2.29
N THR A 84 -2.19 -9.75 -2.88
CA THR A 84 -1.16 -10.03 -3.89
C THR A 84 -1.83 -10.69 -5.10
N GLU A 85 -1.65 -10.13 -6.29
CA GLU A 85 -2.25 -10.62 -7.54
C GLU A 85 -1.23 -10.51 -8.68
N GLY A 86 -0.49 -11.61 -8.96
CA GLY A 86 0.54 -11.62 -9.98
C GLY A 86 1.63 -10.58 -9.73
N ASP A 87 1.74 -9.61 -10.64
CA ASP A 87 2.69 -8.50 -10.59
C ASP A 87 2.19 -7.30 -9.77
N TYR A 88 1.18 -7.48 -8.91
CA TYR A 88 0.59 -6.43 -8.08
C TYR A 88 0.54 -6.81 -6.59
N VAL A 89 0.85 -5.85 -5.73
CA VAL A 89 0.71 -5.95 -4.27
C VAL A 89 0.06 -4.67 -3.75
N TRP A 90 -0.94 -4.84 -2.88
CA TRP A 90 -1.46 -3.77 -2.03
C TRP A 90 -1.18 -4.10 -0.56
N ALA A 91 -0.61 -3.13 0.15
CA ALA A 91 -0.37 -3.19 1.57
C ALA A 91 -0.87 -1.92 2.27
N THR A 92 -1.14 -2.03 3.56
CA THR A 92 -1.49 -0.90 4.42
C THR A 92 -0.45 -0.71 5.51
N PHE A 93 -0.15 0.55 5.83
CA PHE A 93 0.66 0.92 7.00
C PHE A 93 -0.21 1.72 7.97
N MET A 94 -0.30 1.26 9.21
CA MET A 94 -1.08 1.93 10.25
C MET A 94 -0.15 2.59 11.27
N VAL A 95 -0.42 3.86 11.60
CA VAL A 95 0.21 4.52 12.74
C VAL A 95 -0.68 4.29 13.98
N PRO A 96 -0.31 3.38 14.91
CA PRO A 96 -1.26 2.85 15.90
C PRO A 96 -1.83 3.90 16.86
N VAL A 97 -1.05 4.95 17.15
CA VAL A 97 -1.41 6.00 18.11
C VAL A 97 -2.40 7.02 17.52
N PHE A 98 -2.38 7.21 16.21
CA PHE A 98 -3.19 8.23 15.54
C PHE A 98 -4.28 7.65 14.63
N GLY A 99 -4.28 6.34 14.38
CA GLY A 99 -5.28 5.67 13.55
C GLY A 99 -5.18 6.00 12.06
N PHE A 100 -4.11 6.68 11.62
CA PHE A 100 -3.86 6.93 10.21
C PHE A 100 -3.44 5.63 9.53
N VAL A 101 -4.14 5.30 8.44
CA VAL A 101 -3.83 4.17 7.57
C VAL A 101 -3.42 4.74 6.22
N ASP A 102 -2.25 4.33 5.76
CA ASP A 102 -1.72 4.66 4.44
C ASP A 102 -1.80 3.44 3.52
N ASP A 103 -2.24 3.66 2.29
CA ASP A 103 -2.27 2.64 1.23
C ASP A 103 -0.95 2.69 0.47
N VAL A 104 -0.32 1.53 0.28
CA VAL A 104 0.86 1.39 -0.58
C VAL A 104 0.59 0.32 -1.63
N GLU A 105 0.71 0.70 -2.89
CA GLU A 105 0.56 -0.19 -4.04
C GLU A 105 1.89 -0.35 -4.76
N PHE A 106 2.23 -1.58 -5.12
CA PHE A 106 3.39 -1.90 -5.94
C PHE A 106 2.93 -2.61 -7.21
N ARG A 107 3.57 -2.30 -8.33
CA ARG A 107 3.47 -3.05 -9.58
C ARG A 107 4.88 -3.45 -10.04
N LEU A 108 5.08 -4.73 -10.36
CA LEU A 108 6.31 -5.20 -10.98
C LEU A 108 6.28 -4.85 -12.48
N ASP A 109 7.15 -3.93 -12.90
CA ASP A 109 7.30 -3.63 -14.32
C ASP A 109 8.28 -4.59 -14.99
N ARG A 110 7.75 -5.57 -15.72
CA ARG A 110 8.55 -6.56 -16.45
C ARG A 110 9.20 -6.03 -17.73
N LYS A 111 8.96 -4.78 -18.11
CA LYS A 111 9.46 -4.16 -19.35
C LYS A 111 10.48 -3.05 -19.11
N ALA A 112 10.68 -2.66 -17.85
CA ALA A 112 11.65 -1.64 -17.45
C ALA A 112 13.10 -2.11 -17.69
#